data_AF-A0A6B3EBC2-F1
#
_entry.id   AF-A0A6B3EBC2-F1
#
_cell.length_a   1.000
_cell.length_b   1.000
_cell.length_c   1.000
_cell.angle_alpha   90.00
_cell.angle_beta   90.00
_cell.angle_gamma   90.00
#
_symmetry.space_group_name_H-M   'P 1'
#
loop_
_entity.id
_entity.type
_entity.pdbx_description
1 polymer ?
#
loop_
_entity_poly.entity_id
_entity_poly.type
_entity_poly.pdbx_seq_one_letter_code
_entity_poly.pdbx_strand_id
1 'polypeptide(L)'
;ERELSLPEVFDQARDIRRLVGDLATQDFALTRMLLALLYDALSEPGGDMAPGDTDAWEELWLSQSAYAAPVAAYLHQHRERFDLLHPEYPFFQTPGLRTAKDEVFSLNRLVADVPNGDPFFSMRRPGVERLGFAEAARWLVHAHAYDTSGIKSGAVGDPRVKAGKGYPQGPAWAGNLGGVLLEGDNLHETLLLNLIAADTPGVHAAEADRPAWRAEPSGPAPAPDLGLRPYGLRDLYTWQSRRIRLH
;
A
#
# COMPACT_ATOMS: atom_id res chain seq x y z
N GLU A 1 16.14 -13.29 -9.66
CA GLU A 1 15.27 -12.43 -8.83
C GLU A 1 15.61 -12.68 -7.36
N ARG A 2 15.58 -11.64 -6.51
CA ARG A 2 15.87 -11.73 -5.07
C ARG A 2 14.83 -10.91 -4.31
N GLU A 3 14.31 -11.44 -3.22
CA GLU A 3 13.47 -10.67 -2.28
C GLU A 3 14.38 -9.88 -1.34
N LEU A 4 14.01 -8.62 -1.10
CA LEU A 4 14.74 -7.68 -0.24
C LEU A 4 13.79 -7.10 0.81
N SER A 5 14.32 -6.79 1.99
CA SER A 5 13.61 -6.00 2.99
C SER A 5 13.45 -4.55 2.54
N LEU A 6 12.51 -3.80 3.14
CA LEU A 6 12.31 -2.39 2.81
C LEU A 6 13.61 -1.56 2.94
N PRO A 7 14.40 -1.65 4.02
CA PRO A 7 15.67 -0.91 4.10
C PRO A 7 16.64 -1.29 2.98
N GLU A 8 16.78 -2.58 2.66
CA GLU A 8 17.65 -3.05 1.57
C GLU A 8 17.20 -2.52 0.20
N VAL A 9 15.90 -2.39 -0.05
CA VAL A 9 15.37 -1.83 -1.31
C VAL A 9 15.85 -0.39 -1.51
N PHE A 10 15.81 0.43 -0.45
CA PHE A 10 16.26 1.82 -0.55
C PHE A 10 17.77 1.96 -0.59
N ASP A 11 18.49 1.13 0.16
CA ASP A 11 19.96 1.08 0.17
C ASP A 11 20.53 0.65 -1.20
N GLN A 12 19.92 -0.36 -1.83
CA GLN A 12 20.36 -0.94 -3.10
C GLN A 12 19.59 -0.40 -4.31
N ALA A 13 18.83 0.71 -4.17
CA ALA A 13 17.92 1.19 -5.21
C ALA A 13 18.59 1.47 -6.58
N ARG A 14 19.88 1.82 -6.58
CA ARG A 14 20.66 2.06 -7.81
C ARG A 14 21.07 0.76 -8.53
N ASP A 15 21.16 -0.34 -7.80
CA ASP A 15 21.52 -1.66 -8.33
C ASP A 15 20.29 -2.49 -8.75
N ILE A 16 19.10 -2.03 -8.39
CA ILE A 16 17.83 -2.68 -8.71
C ILE A 16 17.28 -2.07 -9.99
N ARG A 17 17.13 -2.88 -11.05
CA ARG A 17 16.55 -2.40 -12.32
C ARG A 17 15.07 -2.01 -12.19
N ARG A 18 14.27 -2.84 -11.51
CA ARG A 18 12.83 -2.64 -11.28
C ARG A 18 12.30 -3.60 -10.21
N LEU A 19 11.09 -3.35 -9.73
CA LEU A 19 10.32 -4.32 -8.97
C LEU A 19 9.82 -5.45 -9.88
N VAL A 20 9.65 -6.63 -9.30
CA VAL A 20 9.12 -7.83 -9.98
C VAL A 20 8.10 -8.49 -9.07
N GLY A 21 6.88 -7.94 -9.05
CA GLY A 21 5.73 -8.56 -8.40
C GLY A 21 5.13 -9.69 -9.23
N ASP A 22 4.21 -10.43 -8.62
CA ASP A 22 3.52 -11.56 -9.27
C ASP A 22 2.64 -11.09 -10.45
N LEU A 23 2.20 -9.82 -10.43
CA LEU A 23 1.51 -9.12 -11.52
C LEU A 23 2.06 -7.69 -11.67
N ALA A 24 2.00 -7.13 -12.87
CA ALA A 24 2.38 -5.73 -13.13
C ALA A 24 1.61 -4.70 -12.26
N THR A 25 0.39 -5.04 -11.83
CA THR A 25 -0.39 -4.20 -10.90
C THR A 25 0.18 -4.20 -9.48
N GLN A 26 0.92 -5.24 -9.08
CA GLN A 26 1.67 -5.21 -7.82
C GLN A 26 2.83 -4.21 -7.90
N ASP A 27 3.56 -4.16 -9.01
CA ASP A 27 4.66 -3.20 -9.20
C ASP A 27 4.18 -1.76 -9.02
N PHE A 28 3.02 -1.43 -9.61
CA PHE A 28 2.40 -0.12 -9.45
C PHE A 28 2.00 0.17 -7.99
N ALA A 29 1.34 -0.78 -7.32
CA ALA A 29 0.89 -0.61 -5.94
C ALA A 29 2.08 -0.49 -4.95
N LEU A 30 3.11 -1.32 -5.13
CA LEU A 30 4.33 -1.29 -4.32
C LEU A 30 5.12 0.00 -4.55
N THR A 31 5.26 0.46 -5.80
CA THR A 31 5.94 1.73 -6.09
C THR A 31 5.24 2.90 -5.37
N ARG A 32 3.90 2.95 -5.40
CA ARG A 32 3.14 3.98 -4.65
C ARG A 32 3.36 3.88 -3.14
N MET A 33 3.40 2.68 -2.58
CA MET A 33 3.71 2.48 -1.16
C MET A 33 5.13 2.95 -0.82
N LEU A 34 6.12 2.66 -1.65
CA LEU A 34 7.51 3.12 -1.48
C LEU A 34 7.61 4.65 -1.58
N LEU A 35 6.86 5.27 -2.50
CA LEU A 35 6.78 6.74 -2.59
C LEU A 35 6.14 7.35 -1.33
N ALA A 36 5.05 6.77 -0.81
CA ALA A 36 4.45 7.22 0.44
C ALA A 36 5.43 7.14 1.62
N LEU A 37 6.27 6.10 1.63
CA LEU A 37 7.34 5.95 2.61
C LEU A 37 8.41 7.03 2.42
N LEU A 38 8.88 7.28 1.20
CA LEU A 38 9.86 8.34 0.91
C LEU A 38 9.35 9.71 1.34
N TYR A 39 8.14 10.08 0.92
CA TYR A 39 7.51 11.33 1.32
C TYR A 39 7.52 11.51 2.84
N ASP A 40 7.13 10.47 3.57
CA ASP A 40 6.98 10.58 5.01
C ASP A 40 8.29 10.44 5.79
N ALA A 41 9.29 9.74 5.25
CA ALA A 41 10.62 9.61 5.84
C ALA A 41 11.52 10.84 5.59
N LEU A 42 11.27 11.57 4.51
CA LEU A 42 11.97 12.81 4.18
C LEU A 42 11.31 14.04 4.81
N SER A 43 9.99 13.99 5.08
CA SER A 43 9.30 15.04 5.82
C SER A 43 9.66 15.01 7.31
N GLU A 44 9.92 16.19 7.88
CA GLU A 44 10.07 16.32 9.33
C GLU A 44 8.72 16.05 10.04
N PRO A 45 8.74 15.53 11.29
CA PRO A 45 7.51 15.34 12.07
C PRO A 45 6.75 16.67 12.28
N GLY A 46 5.58 16.81 11.64
CA GLY A 46 4.79 18.05 11.68
C GLY A 46 5.30 19.14 10.74
N GLY A 47 6.31 18.83 9.91
CA GLY A 47 6.82 19.70 8.86
C GLY A 47 6.12 19.50 7.53
N ASP A 48 6.49 20.34 6.57
CA ASP A 48 5.95 20.31 5.22
C ASP A 48 6.33 19.02 4.46
N MET A 49 5.60 18.77 3.38
CA MET A 49 5.86 17.67 2.46
C MET A 49 7.25 17.81 1.83
N ALA A 50 8.06 16.76 1.86
CA ALA A 50 9.38 16.72 1.21
C ALA A 50 9.35 15.82 -0.04
N PRO A 51 9.95 16.24 -1.18
CA PRO A 51 10.65 17.50 -1.38
C PRO A 51 9.69 18.69 -1.45
N GLY A 52 10.07 19.81 -0.84
CA GLY A 52 9.24 21.01 -0.77
C GLY A 52 9.14 21.73 -2.12
N ASP A 53 10.22 21.70 -2.88
CA ASP A 53 10.33 22.34 -4.20
C ASP A 53 11.24 21.53 -5.14
N THR A 54 11.37 22.03 -6.37
CA THR A 54 12.20 21.40 -7.41
C THR A 54 13.70 21.41 -7.06
N ASP A 55 14.18 22.41 -6.32
CA ASP A 55 15.59 22.48 -5.90
C ASP A 55 15.92 21.37 -4.88
N ALA A 56 15.06 21.19 -3.87
CA ALA A 56 15.17 20.07 -2.92
C ALA A 56 15.04 18.71 -3.60
N TRP A 57 14.22 18.60 -4.65
CA TRP A 57 14.15 17.41 -5.48
C TRP A 57 15.47 17.16 -6.25
N GLU A 58 16.07 18.20 -6.82
CA GLU A 58 17.36 18.10 -7.53
C GLU A 58 18.48 17.65 -6.60
N GLU A 59 18.51 18.13 -5.35
CA GLU A 59 19.47 17.68 -4.33
C GLU A 59 19.36 16.16 -4.07
N LEU A 60 18.13 15.62 -4.01
CA LEU A 60 17.90 14.18 -3.88
C LEU A 60 18.41 13.41 -5.12
N TRP A 61 18.19 13.97 -6.31
CA TRP A 61 18.61 13.38 -7.58
C TRP A 61 20.13 13.29 -7.74
N LEU A 62 20.83 14.38 -7.41
CA LEU A 62 22.29 14.47 -7.51
C LEU A 62 23.01 13.69 -6.41
N SER A 63 22.35 13.42 -5.27
CA SER A 63 22.93 12.69 -4.16
C SER A 63 23.02 11.19 -4.41
N GLN A 64 24.15 10.57 -4.01
CA GLN A 64 24.31 9.13 -4.14
C GLN A 64 23.43 8.32 -3.18
N SER A 65 23.10 8.85 -2.00
CA SER A 65 22.42 8.10 -0.93
C SER A 65 21.53 8.94 -0.01
N ALA A 66 21.03 10.10 -0.47
CA ALA A 66 20.34 11.08 0.38
C ALA A 66 19.16 10.51 1.19
N TYR A 67 18.36 9.61 0.63
CA TYR A 67 17.17 9.09 1.29
C TYR A 67 17.37 7.76 2.03
N ALA A 68 18.46 7.02 1.79
CA ALA A 68 18.62 5.67 2.33
C ALA A 68 18.70 5.67 3.87
N ALA A 69 19.53 6.54 4.46
CA ALA A 69 19.68 6.66 5.90
C ALA A 69 18.42 7.22 6.60
N PRO A 70 17.78 8.30 6.11
CA PRO A 70 16.48 8.76 6.63
C PRO A 70 15.41 7.68 6.61
N VAL A 71 15.28 6.93 5.51
CA VAL A 71 14.31 5.84 5.38
C VAL A 71 14.62 4.70 6.36
N ALA A 72 15.88 4.30 6.51
CA ALA A 72 16.26 3.27 7.47
C ALA A 72 15.92 3.69 8.91
N ALA A 73 16.18 4.94 9.28
CA ALA A 73 15.83 5.49 10.59
C ALA A 73 14.30 5.52 10.81
N TYR A 74 13.55 5.95 9.79
CA TYR A 74 12.08 5.96 9.80
C TYR A 74 11.49 4.56 10.00
N LEU A 75 11.96 3.58 9.22
CA LEU A 75 11.53 2.19 9.32
C LEU A 75 11.88 1.58 10.69
N HIS A 76 13.02 1.93 11.26
CA HIS A 76 13.39 1.52 12.60
C HIS A 76 12.43 2.10 13.65
N GLN A 77 12.12 3.39 13.56
CA GLN A 77 11.19 4.07 14.47
C GLN A 77 9.77 3.49 14.39
N HIS A 78 9.30 3.14 13.19
CA HIS A 78 7.95 2.65 12.95
C HIS A 78 7.85 1.12 12.82
N ARG A 79 8.89 0.37 13.22
CA ARG A 79 9.01 -1.08 13.03
C ARG A 79 7.77 -1.90 13.42
N GLU A 80 7.09 -1.53 14.51
CA GLU A 80 5.91 -2.25 15.01
C GLU A 80 4.72 -2.14 14.05
N ARG A 81 4.67 -1.08 13.24
CA ARG A 81 3.60 -0.83 12.26
C ARG A 81 3.84 -1.55 10.93
N PHE A 82 5.04 -2.06 10.71
CA PHE A 82 5.44 -2.83 9.53
C PHE A 82 5.48 -4.35 9.78
N ASP A 83 5.10 -4.80 10.98
CA ASP A 83 4.95 -6.23 11.28
C ASP A 83 3.61 -6.74 10.72
N LEU A 84 3.70 -7.67 9.76
CA LEU A 84 2.55 -8.31 9.11
C LEU A 84 1.68 -9.10 10.11
N LEU A 85 2.28 -9.63 11.17
CA LEU A 85 1.66 -10.51 12.14
C LEU A 85 1.49 -9.84 13.52
N HIS A 86 1.65 -8.52 13.60
CA HIS A 86 1.53 -7.79 14.87
C HIS A 86 0.17 -8.08 15.52
N PRO A 87 0.11 -8.38 16.82
CA PRO A 87 -1.14 -8.71 17.49
C PRO A 87 -2.15 -7.53 17.49
N GLU A 88 -1.64 -6.29 17.55
CA GLU A 88 -2.46 -5.08 17.71
C GLU A 88 -2.45 -4.13 16.51
N TYR A 89 -1.36 -4.13 15.73
CA TYR A 89 -1.09 -3.16 14.66
C TYR A 89 -0.64 -3.87 13.38
N PRO A 90 -1.32 -4.95 12.96
CA PRO A 90 -0.84 -5.74 11.83
C PRO A 90 -0.80 -4.88 10.57
N PHE A 91 0.33 -4.88 9.88
CA PHE A 91 0.54 -4.05 8.70
C PHE A 91 -0.61 -4.21 7.70
N PHE A 92 -1.24 -3.09 7.33
CA PHE A 92 -2.35 -3.01 6.35
C PHE A 92 -3.56 -3.91 6.65
N GLN A 93 -3.75 -4.30 7.91
CA GLN A 93 -4.85 -5.17 8.31
C GLN A 93 -5.72 -4.51 9.38
N THR A 94 -6.95 -5.00 9.47
CA THR A 94 -7.90 -4.62 10.53
C THR A 94 -7.78 -5.63 11.67
N PRO A 95 -7.20 -5.26 12.83
CA PRO A 95 -7.12 -6.15 13.97
C PRO A 95 -8.53 -6.57 14.42
N GLY A 96 -8.71 -7.85 14.76
CA GLY A 96 -10.00 -8.39 15.21
C GLY A 96 -11.10 -8.49 14.15
N LEU A 97 -10.80 -8.26 12.86
CA LEU A 97 -11.78 -8.43 11.78
C LEU A 97 -12.34 -9.86 11.77
N ARG A 98 -13.66 -9.97 11.65
CA ARG A 98 -14.40 -11.25 11.61
C ARG A 98 -15.77 -11.10 10.96
N THR A 99 -16.30 -12.19 10.43
CA THR A 99 -17.72 -12.30 10.07
C THR A 99 -18.55 -12.67 11.30
N ALA A 100 -19.88 -12.64 11.18
CA ALA A 100 -20.78 -13.07 12.26
C ALA A 100 -20.59 -14.54 12.67
N LYS A 101 -20.00 -15.36 11.80
CA LYS A 101 -19.74 -16.80 12.01
C LYS A 101 -18.25 -17.14 12.14
N ASP A 102 -17.38 -16.14 12.25
CA ASP A 102 -15.93 -16.32 12.32
C ASP A 102 -15.35 -17.14 11.15
N GLU A 103 -15.94 -16.99 9.96
CA GLU A 103 -15.51 -17.70 8.75
C GLU A 103 -14.16 -17.17 8.24
N VAL A 104 -13.25 -18.09 7.95
CA VAL A 104 -11.99 -17.82 7.24
C VAL A 104 -12.16 -18.25 5.79
N PHE A 105 -11.84 -17.36 4.86
CA PHE A 105 -12.01 -17.60 3.43
C PHE A 105 -10.69 -17.94 2.75
N SER A 106 -10.78 -18.63 1.61
CA SER A 106 -9.63 -18.98 0.77
C SER A 106 -8.89 -17.73 0.27
N LEU A 107 -7.59 -17.90 0.05
CA LEU A 107 -6.68 -16.87 -0.46
C LEU A 107 -6.98 -16.48 -1.92
N ASN A 108 -7.84 -17.20 -2.63
CA ASN A 108 -8.34 -16.79 -3.95
C ASN A 108 -9.13 -15.47 -3.93
N ARG A 109 -9.55 -15.02 -2.74
CA ARG A 109 -10.14 -13.69 -2.56
C ARG A 109 -9.11 -12.56 -2.50
N LEU A 110 -7.84 -12.91 -2.28
CA LEU A 110 -6.73 -11.98 -2.13
C LEU A 110 -5.82 -12.00 -3.37
N VAL A 111 -5.55 -13.20 -3.90
CA VAL A 111 -4.72 -13.43 -5.09
C VAL A 111 -5.52 -13.16 -6.37
N ALA A 112 -5.15 -12.13 -7.11
CA ALA A 112 -5.97 -11.60 -8.20
C ALA A 112 -6.02 -12.48 -9.47
N ASP A 113 -5.02 -13.34 -9.70
CA ASP A 113 -4.95 -14.24 -10.85
C ASP A 113 -5.54 -15.64 -10.58
N VAL A 114 -6.14 -15.83 -9.41
CA VAL A 114 -6.91 -17.03 -9.05
C VAL A 114 -8.40 -16.67 -8.94
N PRO A 115 -9.27 -17.19 -9.81
CA PRO A 115 -10.68 -16.83 -9.78
C PRO A 115 -11.39 -17.35 -8.53
N ASN A 116 -12.48 -16.67 -8.16
CA ASN A 116 -13.41 -17.15 -7.15
C ASN A 116 -14.24 -18.32 -7.74
N GLY A 117 -13.83 -19.56 -7.50
CA GLY A 117 -14.52 -20.76 -7.98
C GLY A 117 -13.61 -21.64 -8.84
N ASP A 118 -14.18 -22.26 -9.87
CA ASP A 118 -13.43 -23.16 -10.75
C ASP A 118 -12.35 -22.40 -11.55
N PRO A 119 -11.10 -22.91 -11.60
CA PRO A 119 -9.99 -22.25 -12.28
C PRO A 119 -10.12 -22.41 -13.81
N PHE A 120 -10.94 -21.58 -14.44
CA PHE A 120 -10.87 -21.38 -15.88
C PHE A 120 -9.75 -20.37 -16.16
N PHE A 121 -8.70 -20.80 -16.87
CA PHE A 121 -7.56 -19.97 -17.30
C PHE A 121 -6.72 -19.34 -16.16
N SER A 122 -6.51 -20.04 -15.03
CA SER A 122 -5.56 -19.57 -14.01
C SER A 122 -4.11 -19.87 -14.40
N MET A 123 -3.22 -18.89 -14.17
CA MET A 123 -1.76 -19.05 -14.35
C MET A 123 -1.14 -19.92 -13.24
N ARG A 124 -1.82 -20.05 -12.10
CA ARG A 124 -1.42 -20.84 -10.92
C ARG A 124 -2.33 -22.06 -10.73
N ARG A 125 -1.74 -23.26 -10.64
CA ARG A 125 -2.42 -24.54 -10.29
C ARG A 125 -1.65 -25.25 -9.16
N PRO A 126 -2.32 -25.97 -8.23
CA PRO A 126 -3.74 -26.33 -8.21
C PRO A 126 -4.68 -25.30 -7.53
N GLY A 127 -4.18 -24.13 -7.15
CA GLY A 127 -4.94 -23.09 -6.46
C GLY A 127 -4.01 -22.31 -5.52
N VAL A 128 -4.58 -21.66 -4.50
CA VAL A 128 -3.81 -20.97 -3.47
C VAL A 128 -4.29 -21.37 -2.07
N GLU A 129 -3.71 -22.44 -1.54
CA GLU A 129 -4.00 -22.92 -0.18
C GLU A 129 -3.13 -22.24 0.87
N ARG A 130 -1.89 -21.89 0.52
CA ARG A 130 -0.93 -21.19 1.39
C ARG A 130 -0.09 -20.22 0.58
N LEU A 131 0.35 -19.16 1.24
CA LEU A 131 1.30 -18.18 0.73
C LEU A 131 2.49 -18.08 1.68
N GLY A 132 3.67 -17.79 1.13
CA GLY A 132 4.76 -17.25 1.96
C GLY A 132 4.39 -15.86 2.47
N PHE A 133 4.94 -15.45 3.61
CA PHE A 133 4.62 -14.13 4.20
C PHE A 133 4.94 -12.96 3.26
N ALA A 134 6.06 -13.04 2.53
CA ALA A 134 6.44 -12.02 1.54
C ALA A 134 5.39 -11.90 0.42
N GLU A 135 4.90 -13.04 -0.08
CA GLU A 135 3.86 -13.06 -1.11
C GLU A 135 2.52 -12.54 -0.58
N ALA A 136 2.12 -12.96 0.63
CA ALA A 136 0.92 -12.47 1.28
C ALA A 136 0.95 -10.95 1.50
N ALA A 137 2.11 -10.39 1.87
CA ALA A 137 2.29 -8.96 2.03
C ALA A 137 2.14 -8.20 0.70
N ARG A 138 2.70 -8.71 -0.40
CA ARG A 138 2.51 -8.13 -1.74
C ARG A 138 1.03 -8.12 -2.14
N TRP A 139 0.35 -9.24 -1.96
CA TRP A 139 -1.07 -9.33 -2.28
C TRP A 139 -1.96 -8.49 -1.37
N LEU A 140 -1.57 -8.29 -0.11
CA LEU A 140 -2.26 -7.38 0.79
C LEU A 140 -2.22 -5.94 0.28
N VAL A 141 -1.02 -5.43 -0.05
CA VAL A 141 -0.85 -4.09 -0.64
C VAL A 141 -1.63 -3.97 -1.95
N HIS A 142 -1.57 -5.01 -2.80
CA HIS A 142 -2.30 -5.06 -4.06
C HIS A 142 -3.82 -4.98 -3.88
N ALA A 143 -4.40 -5.74 -2.94
CA ALA A 143 -5.85 -5.77 -2.72
C ALA A 143 -6.39 -4.41 -2.26
N HIS A 144 -5.59 -3.64 -1.52
CA HIS A 144 -5.92 -2.25 -1.18
C HIS A 144 -5.91 -1.31 -2.39
N ALA A 145 -5.17 -1.62 -3.44
CA ALA A 145 -5.07 -0.81 -4.64
C ALA A 145 -6.05 -1.24 -5.75
N TYR A 146 -6.20 -2.54 -6.01
CA TYR A 146 -6.78 -3.09 -7.25
C TYR A 146 -7.93 -4.11 -7.07
N ASP A 147 -8.44 -4.33 -5.86
CA ASP A 147 -9.54 -5.27 -5.69
C ASP A 147 -10.85 -4.81 -6.38
N THR A 148 -11.59 -5.80 -6.90
CA THR A 148 -12.82 -5.63 -7.66
C THR A 148 -14.01 -5.13 -6.82
N SER A 149 -14.99 -4.52 -7.49
CA SER A 149 -16.28 -4.17 -6.90
C SER A 149 -17.22 -5.37 -6.98
N GLY A 150 -17.45 -6.06 -5.86
CA GLY A 150 -18.34 -7.20 -5.79
C GLY A 150 -18.98 -7.32 -4.43
N ILE A 151 -19.86 -8.30 -4.26
CA ILE A 151 -20.38 -8.65 -2.94
C ILE A 151 -19.24 -9.29 -2.15
N LYS A 152 -18.90 -8.69 -1.00
CA LYS A 152 -17.86 -9.17 -0.08
C LYS A 152 -18.49 -9.69 1.21
N SER A 153 -17.71 -10.39 2.03
CA SER A 153 -18.15 -10.81 3.37
C SER A 153 -18.43 -9.61 4.26
N GLY A 154 -19.51 -9.65 5.04
CA GLY A 154 -19.85 -8.59 5.97
C GLY A 154 -19.04 -8.67 7.25
N ALA A 155 -18.28 -7.62 7.54
CA ALA A 155 -17.53 -7.49 8.79
C ALA A 155 -18.44 -7.10 9.95
N VAL A 156 -18.27 -7.75 11.11
CA VAL A 156 -18.95 -7.31 12.34
C VAL A 156 -18.49 -5.90 12.70
N GLY A 157 -19.44 -5.02 12.99
CA GLY A 157 -19.18 -3.61 13.31
C GLY A 157 -19.19 -2.67 12.10
N ASP A 158 -19.34 -3.17 10.86
CA ASP A 158 -19.59 -2.32 9.70
C ASP A 158 -21.10 -2.01 9.56
N PRO A 159 -21.54 -0.75 9.72
CA PRO A 159 -22.95 -0.36 9.67
C PRO A 159 -23.59 -0.55 8.29
N ARG A 160 -22.80 -0.78 7.23
CA ARG A 160 -23.28 -0.98 5.86
C ARG A 160 -23.66 -2.43 5.57
N VAL A 161 -23.33 -3.35 6.46
CA VAL A 161 -23.57 -4.79 6.28
C VAL A 161 -25.06 -5.10 6.32
N LYS A 162 -25.52 -5.86 5.34
CA LYS A 162 -26.90 -6.35 5.24
C LYS A 162 -26.87 -7.86 5.01
N ALA A 163 -27.59 -8.61 5.84
CA ALA A 163 -27.63 -10.08 5.78
C ALA A 163 -26.24 -10.76 5.75
N GLY A 164 -25.29 -10.25 6.54
CA GLY A 164 -23.92 -10.79 6.62
C GLY A 164 -23.05 -10.49 5.38
N LYS A 165 -23.49 -9.60 4.49
CA LYS A 165 -22.80 -9.24 3.25
C LYS A 165 -22.49 -7.75 3.20
N GLY A 166 -21.30 -7.43 2.69
CA GLY A 166 -20.95 -6.11 2.21
C GLY A 166 -21.32 -6.00 0.73
N TYR A 167 -22.31 -5.17 0.40
CA TYR A 167 -22.70 -4.92 -0.98
C TYR A 167 -21.66 -4.05 -1.71
N PRO A 168 -21.65 -4.03 -3.06
CA PRO A 168 -20.63 -3.32 -3.83
C PRO A 168 -20.54 -1.83 -3.47
N GLN A 169 -19.31 -1.35 -3.29
CA GLN A 169 -19.00 0.05 -2.94
C GLN A 169 -17.96 0.67 -3.88
N GLY A 170 -17.77 0.07 -5.06
CA GLY A 170 -16.76 0.46 -6.03
C GLY A 170 -15.48 -0.38 -5.94
N PRO A 171 -14.66 -0.35 -7.00
CA PRO A 171 -13.34 -0.98 -6.99
C PRO A 171 -12.41 -0.26 -6.01
N ALA A 172 -11.31 -0.91 -5.65
CA ALA A 172 -10.24 -0.25 -4.91
C ALA A 172 -9.66 0.93 -5.71
N TRP A 173 -9.06 1.91 -5.02
CA TRP A 173 -8.80 3.23 -5.58
C TRP A 173 -8.00 3.20 -6.90
N ALA A 174 -6.86 2.49 -6.92
CA ALA A 174 -6.01 2.43 -8.11
C ALA A 174 -6.67 1.70 -9.29
N GLY A 175 -7.65 0.84 -9.03
CA GLY A 175 -8.48 0.21 -10.06
C GLY A 175 -9.36 1.18 -10.87
N ASN A 176 -9.49 2.44 -10.43
CA ASN A 176 -10.17 3.50 -11.18
C ASN A 176 -9.22 4.28 -12.11
N LEU A 177 -7.91 3.98 -12.08
CA LEU A 177 -6.89 4.75 -12.79
C LEU A 177 -6.41 3.99 -14.03
N GLY A 178 -6.24 4.73 -15.14
CA GLY A 178 -5.26 4.36 -16.17
C GLY A 178 -3.87 4.78 -15.70
N GLY A 179 -3.35 4.10 -14.67
CA GLY A 179 -2.14 4.51 -13.97
C GLY A 179 -0.91 4.62 -14.89
N VAL A 180 -0.11 5.66 -14.68
CA VAL A 180 1.16 5.92 -15.39
C VAL A 180 2.26 6.09 -14.35
N LEU A 181 3.39 5.42 -14.55
CA LEU A 181 4.63 5.62 -13.80
C LEU A 181 5.75 5.94 -14.78
N LEU A 182 6.62 6.87 -14.39
CA LEU A 182 7.89 7.07 -15.08
C LEU A 182 8.87 5.99 -14.64
N GLU A 183 9.63 5.41 -15.57
CA GLU A 183 10.63 4.39 -15.27
C GLU A 183 11.99 4.87 -15.75
N GLY A 184 12.99 4.82 -14.86
CA GLY A 184 14.39 5.15 -15.17
C GLY A 184 15.24 3.91 -15.45
N ASP A 185 16.55 4.07 -15.44
CA ASP A 185 17.50 2.97 -15.64
C ASP A 185 17.61 2.05 -14.42
N ASN A 186 17.20 2.54 -13.25
CA ASN A 186 17.18 1.81 -11.98
C ASN A 186 16.01 2.28 -11.09
N LEU A 187 15.82 1.62 -9.96
CA LEU A 187 14.74 1.89 -9.01
C LEU A 187 14.93 3.26 -8.33
N HIS A 188 16.15 3.71 -8.10
CA HIS A 188 16.41 5.06 -7.58
C HIS A 188 15.84 6.14 -8.51
N GLU A 189 16.17 6.09 -9.80
CA GLU A 189 15.64 7.03 -10.79
C GLU A 189 14.12 6.90 -10.92
N THR A 190 13.61 5.67 -10.95
CA THR A 190 12.16 5.41 -11.01
C THR A 190 11.44 6.04 -9.82
N LEU A 191 11.98 5.90 -8.59
CA LEU A 191 11.38 6.52 -7.41
C LEU A 191 11.44 8.04 -7.48
N LEU A 192 12.60 8.63 -7.80
CA LEU A 192 12.73 10.08 -7.83
C LEU A 192 11.93 10.74 -8.97
N LEU A 193 11.85 10.13 -10.15
CA LEU A 193 11.01 10.62 -11.26
C LEU A 193 9.51 10.67 -10.89
N ASN A 194 9.07 9.84 -9.94
CA ASN A 194 7.69 9.84 -9.44
C ASN A 194 7.54 10.50 -8.06
N LEU A 195 8.62 11.07 -7.51
CA LEU A 195 8.62 11.81 -6.23
C LEU A 195 8.36 13.30 -6.51
N ILE A 196 7.10 13.63 -6.73
CA ILE A 196 6.63 14.98 -7.07
C ILE A 196 6.85 15.94 -5.90
N ALA A 197 7.43 17.13 -6.15
CA ALA A 197 7.64 18.19 -5.17
C ALA A 197 6.35 18.91 -4.77
N ALA A 198 6.31 19.45 -3.55
CA ALA A 198 5.10 20.05 -2.97
C ALA A 198 4.65 21.34 -3.69
N ASP A 199 5.57 22.09 -4.29
CA ASP A 199 5.31 23.28 -5.10
C ASP A 199 4.73 22.98 -6.49
N THR A 200 4.64 21.71 -6.88
CA THR A 200 4.11 21.30 -8.19
C THR A 200 2.63 21.64 -8.30
N PRO A 201 2.18 22.35 -9.36
CA PRO A 201 0.77 22.71 -9.53
C PRO A 201 -0.18 21.50 -9.49
N GLY A 202 -1.19 21.58 -8.62
CA GLY A 202 -2.19 20.53 -8.44
C GLY A 202 -1.82 19.46 -7.40
N VAL A 203 -0.61 19.52 -6.83
CA VAL A 203 -0.27 18.77 -5.63
C VAL A 203 -0.82 19.50 -4.41
N HIS A 204 -1.53 18.78 -3.56
CA HIS A 204 -2.08 19.30 -2.32
C HIS A 204 -1.78 18.30 -1.21
N ALA A 205 -1.17 18.78 -0.14
CA ALA A 205 -0.97 18.04 1.11
C ALA A 205 -1.45 18.91 2.27
N ALA A 206 -2.46 18.42 2.98
CA ALA A 206 -2.88 19.00 4.24
C ALA A 206 -1.86 18.64 5.34
N GLU A 207 -1.83 19.42 6.42
CA GLU A 207 -1.02 19.13 7.62
C GLU A 207 -1.31 17.73 8.19
N ALA A 208 -2.54 17.23 8.02
CA ALA A 208 -2.95 15.89 8.44
C ALA A 208 -2.45 14.74 7.54
N ASP A 209 -1.81 15.03 6.40
CA ASP A 209 -1.33 14.02 5.46
C ASP A 209 -0.30 13.10 6.10
N ARG A 210 -0.61 11.81 6.04
CA ARG A 210 0.20 10.75 6.64
C ARG A 210 -0.14 9.42 5.98
N PRO A 211 0.82 8.49 5.90
CA PRO A 211 0.53 7.15 5.42
C PRO A 211 -0.34 6.39 6.42
N ALA A 212 -1.08 5.38 5.94
CA ALA A 212 -2.02 4.60 6.75
C ALA A 212 -1.39 3.98 8.00
N TRP A 213 -0.11 3.58 7.95
CA TRP A 213 0.58 3.00 9.09
C TRP A 213 0.91 4.01 10.20
N ARG A 214 0.78 5.32 9.97
CA ARG A 214 0.88 6.38 10.99
C ARG A 214 -0.47 6.79 11.59
N ALA A 215 -1.57 6.25 11.09
CA ALA A 215 -2.89 6.37 11.71
C ALA A 215 -3.24 5.09 12.49
N GLU A 216 -4.17 5.19 13.43
CA GLU A 216 -4.72 4.00 14.10
C GLU A 216 -5.24 2.98 13.07
N PRO A 217 -5.06 1.66 13.30
CA PRO A 217 -5.54 0.63 12.39
C PRO A 217 -7.02 0.83 12.09
N SER A 218 -7.37 0.75 10.80
CA SER A 218 -8.74 0.94 10.37
C SER A 218 -9.64 -0.14 10.95
N GLY A 219 -10.65 0.25 11.73
CA GLY A 219 -11.73 -0.64 12.18
C GLY A 219 -12.66 -1.08 11.04
N PRO A 220 -13.63 -1.97 11.31
CA PRO A 220 -14.53 -2.53 10.28
C PRO A 220 -15.43 -1.47 9.61
N ALA A 221 -15.74 -0.39 10.31
CA ALA A 221 -16.53 0.73 9.79
C ALA A 221 -15.74 1.61 8.81
N PRO A 222 -16.42 2.36 7.91
CA PRO A 222 -15.78 3.47 7.20
C PRO A 222 -15.24 4.50 8.19
N ALA A 223 -14.16 5.18 7.79
CA ALA A 223 -13.64 6.29 8.59
C ALA A 223 -14.67 7.42 8.67
N PRO A 224 -14.82 8.10 9.81
CA PRO A 224 -15.82 9.17 9.98
C PRO A 224 -15.46 10.46 9.22
N ASP A 225 -14.20 10.61 8.82
CA ASP A 225 -13.59 11.79 8.22
C ASP A 225 -13.41 11.69 6.70
N LEU A 226 -14.06 10.73 6.04
CA LEU A 226 -13.89 10.49 4.59
C LEU A 226 -14.16 11.73 3.72
N GLY A 227 -15.00 12.67 4.17
CA GLY A 227 -15.28 13.91 3.45
C GLY A 227 -14.12 14.92 3.45
N LEU A 228 -13.10 14.72 4.29
CA LEU A 228 -11.90 15.55 4.38
C LEU A 228 -10.69 14.90 3.70
N ARG A 229 -10.88 13.73 3.09
CA ARG A 229 -9.82 12.87 2.58
C ARG A 229 -9.89 12.70 1.05
N PRO A 230 -8.77 12.39 0.37
CA PRO A 230 -7.44 12.14 0.94
C PRO A 230 -6.78 13.41 1.48
N TYR A 231 -5.96 13.25 2.52
CA TYR A 231 -5.21 14.39 3.08
C TYR A 231 -4.04 14.84 2.18
N GLY A 232 -3.52 13.94 1.35
CA GLY A 232 -2.42 14.20 0.43
C GLY A 232 -1.93 12.91 -0.22
N LEU A 233 -0.72 12.93 -0.78
CA LEU A 233 -0.18 11.78 -1.50
C LEU A 233 0.13 10.61 -0.57
N ARG A 234 0.60 10.86 0.67
CA ARG A 234 0.93 9.79 1.62
C ARG A 234 -0.32 9.00 2.00
N ASP A 235 -1.40 9.71 2.32
CA ASP A 235 -2.70 9.11 2.62
C ASP A 235 -3.30 8.38 1.40
N LEU A 236 -3.22 9.00 0.22
CA LEU A 236 -3.78 8.46 -1.01
C LEU A 236 -3.05 7.19 -1.51
N TYR A 237 -1.73 7.16 -1.39
CA TYR A 237 -0.91 6.05 -1.87
C TYR A 237 -0.98 4.82 -0.96
N THR A 238 -1.46 5.03 0.26
CA THR A 238 -1.67 3.96 1.26
C THR A 238 -3.15 3.77 1.61
N TRP A 239 -4.04 4.25 0.73
CA TRP A 239 -5.47 4.29 0.97
C TRP A 239 -6.06 2.92 1.31
N GLN A 240 -6.79 2.86 2.43
CA GLN A 240 -7.35 1.61 2.93
C GLN A 240 -8.72 1.29 2.29
N SER A 241 -8.75 0.96 0.98
CA SER A 241 -9.98 0.61 0.23
C SER A 241 -10.69 -0.65 0.73
N ARG A 242 -9.98 -1.53 1.43
CA ARG A 242 -10.50 -2.80 1.95
C ARG A 242 -10.27 -2.91 3.46
N ARG A 243 -10.88 -3.92 4.07
CA ARG A 243 -10.62 -4.38 5.44
C ARG A 243 -10.22 -5.83 5.32
N ILE A 244 -8.99 -6.15 5.66
CA ILE A 244 -8.39 -7.47 5.44
C ILE A 244 -7.76 -7.92 6.75
N ARG A 245 -7.78 -9.22 7.00
CA ARG A 245 -7.06 -9.89 8.07
C ARG A 245 -6.59 -11.25 7.57
N LEU A 246 -5.30 -11.53 7.72
CA LEU A 246 -4.68 -12.80 7.37
C LEU A 246 -4.85 -13.81 8.52
N HIS A 247 -4.90 -15.09 8.16
CA HIS A 247 -5.09 -16.24 9.07
C HIS A 247 -4.09 -17.35 8.74
#